data_AF-A0A9W6JYZ4-F1
#
_entry.id   AF-A0A9W6JYZ4-F1
#
_cell.length_a   1.000
_cell.length_b   1.000
_cell.length_c   1.000
_cell.angle_alpha   90.00
_cell.angle_beta   90.00
_cell.angle_gamma   90.00
#
_symmetry.space_group_name_H-M   'P 1'
#
loop_
_entity.id
_entity.type
_entity.pdbx_description
1 polymer ?
#
loop_
_entity_poly.entity_id
_entity_poly.type
_entity_poly.pdbx_seq_one_letter_code
_entity_poly.pdbx_strand_id
1 'polypeptide(L)'
;MKNYVQRGETLTFPAPAAVVSGEIVIAGSIIGVAAGGAASGADVDVDVTGVFTLPKVAALAVTLGATVYWDAANKLVTTTASGNTKLGYAVAAVGNPSATVNVRLVPVV
;
A
#
# COMPACT_ATOMS: atom_id res chain seq x y z
N MET A 1 -7.28 24.02 15.93
CA MET A 1 -5.83 24.07 16.24
C MET A 1 -5.15 24.85 15.11
N LYS A 2 -4.27 25.82 15.40
CA LYS A 2 -3.66 26.68 14.36
C LYS A 2 -2.67 25.94 13.44
N ASN A 3 -2.31 24.71 13.80
CA ASN A 3 -1.37 23.82 13.12
C ASN A 3 -2.05 22.57 12.53
N TYR A 4 -3.37 22.41 12.67
CA TYR A 4 -4.07 21.26 12.12
C TYR A 4 -4.35 21.52 10.63
N VAL A 5 -3.76 20.69 9.77
CA VAL A 5 -3.93 20.77 8.32
C VAL A 5 -5.04 19.84 7.86
N GLN A 6 -4.95 18.54 8.17
CA GLN A 6 -5.95 17.53 7.80
C GLN A 6 -5.82 16.25 8.65
N ARG A 7 -6.75 15.30 8.48
CA ARG A 7 -6.77 14.01 9.18
C ARG A 7 -5.56 13.12 8.86
N GLY A 8 -4.95 13.29 7.69
CA GLY A 8 -3.78 12.53 7.27
C GLY A 8 -4.08 11.09 6.83
N GLU A 9 -5.36 10.74 6.64
CA GLU A 9 -5.80 9.44 6.13
C GLU A 9 -5.55 9.33 4.62
N THR A 10 -5.84 10.42 3.91
CA THR A 10 -5.54 10.65 2.49
C THR A 10 -4.60 11.85 2.39
N LEU A 11 -3.55 11.73 1.58
CA LEU A 11 -2.59 12.80 1.33
C LEU A 11 -2.57 13.11 -0.17
N THR A 12 -2.75 14.39 -0.52
CA THR A 12 -2.58 14.89 -1.88
C THR A 12 -1.15 15.37 -2.07
N PHE A 13 -0.42 14.81 -3.04
CA PHE A 13 0.93 15.23 -3.37
C PHE A 13 1.27 14.90 -4.84
N PRO A 14 2.30 15.53 -5.43
CA PRO A 14 2.70 15.25 -6.81
C PRO A 14 3.17 13.79 -6.95
N ALA A 15 2.57 13.06 -7.89
CA ALA A 15 2.85 11.66 -8.10
C ALA A 15 4.32 11.44 -8.51
N PRO A 16 5.08 10.56 -7.82
CA PRO A 16 6.49 10.30 -8.14
C PRO A 16 6.68 9.59 -9.48
N ALA A 17 5.64 8.90 -9.96
CA ALA A 17 5.55 8.27 -11.27
C ALA A 17 4.09 8.31 -11.75
N ALA A 18 3.85 7.95 -13.00
CA ALA A 18 2.47 7.74 -13.46
C ALA A 18 1.87 6.54 -12.71
N VAL A 19 0.69 6.75 -12.12
CA VAL A 19 0.00 5.78 -11.28
C VAL A 19 -1.44 5.65 -11.74
N VAL A 20 -2.01 4.46 -11.60
CA VAL A 20 -3.46 4.25 -11.78
C VAL A 20 -4.15 4.04 -10.44
N SER A 21 -5.46 4.25 -10.42
CA SER A 21 -6.28 4.01 -9.22
C SER A 21 -6.07 2.59 -8.70
N GLY A 22 -5.87 2.45 -7.39
CA GLY A 22 -5.63 1.18 -6.72
C GLY A 22 -4.17 0.72 -6.72
N GLU A 23 -3.25 1.40 -7.40
CA GLU A 23 -1.83 1.10 -7.32
C GLU A 23 -1.19 1.63 -6.04
N ILE A 24 -0.13 0.96 -5.60
CA ILE A 24 0.70 1.42 -4.50
C ILE A 24 1.60 2.57 -4.97
N VAL A 25 1.54 3.67 -4.24
CA VAL A 25 2.40 4.84 -4.43
C VAL A 25 3.40 4.90 -3.28
N ILE A 26 4.66 5.11 -3.62
CA ILE A 26 5.75 5.31 -2.66
C ILE A 26 6.41 6.64 -2.93
N ALA A 27 6.26 7.60 -2.01
CA ALA A 27 6.90 8.90 -2.04
C ALA A 27 7.81 9.03 -0.80
N GLY A 28 9.09 8.67 -0.97
CA GLY A 28 10.02 8.56 0.16
C GLY A 28 9.55 7.52 1.16
N SER A 29 9.20 7.94 2.38
CA SER A 29 8.68 7.06 3.44
C SER A 29 7.14 6.99 3.48
N ILE A 30 6.46 7.79 2.65
CA ILE A 30 5.00 7.74 2.52
C ILE A 30 4.65 6.60 1.57
N ILE A 31 3.91 5.62 2.07
CA ILE A 31 3.35 4.52 1.28
C ILE A 31 1.84 4.51 1.42
N GLY A 32 1.14 4.33 0.30
CA GLY A 32 -0.30 4.23 0.29
C GLY A 32 -0.86 3.74 -1.04
N VAL A 33 -2.18 3.75 -1.15
CA VAL A 33 -2.91 3.35 -2.36
C VAL A 33 -3.45 4.59 -3.05
N ALA A 34 -3.23 4.73 -4.35
CA ALA A 34 -3.78 5.82 -5.14
C ALA A 34 -5.32 5.71 -5.22
N ALA A 35 -6.03 6.76 -4.81
CA ALA A 35 -7.49 6.85 -4.95
C ALA A 35 -7.92 7.14 -6.40
N GLY A 36 -7.00 7.65 -7.23
CA GLY A 36 -7.24 7.97 -8.64
C GLY A 36 -5.97 7.82 -9.48
N GLY A 37 -6.11 7.87 -10.81
CA GLY A 37 -4.97 7.87 -11.72
C GLY A 37 -4.39 9.27 -11.89
N ALA A 38 -3.06 9.36 -11.95
CA ALA A 38 -2.34 10.62 -12.15
C ALA A 38 -1.08 10.39 -12.99
N ALA A 39 -0.74 11.37 -13.83
CA ALA A 39 0.54 11.39 -14.52
C ALA A 39 1.67 11.76 -13.54
N SER A 40 2.92 11.42 -13.89
CA SER A 40 4.08 11.84 -13.10
C SER A 40 4.10 13.36 -12.93
N GLY A 41 4.26 13.82 -11.68
CA GLY A 41 4.25 15.23 -11.31
C GLY A 41 2.87 15.89 -11.20
N ALA A 42 1.78 15.20 -11.55
CA ALA A 42 0.42 15.66 -11.27
C ALA A 42 0.01 15.30 -9.84
N ASP A 43 -0.86 16.10 -9.24
CA ASP A 43 -1.38 15.82 -7.90
C ASP A 43 -2.20 14.54 -7.89
N VAL A 44 -1.91 13.66 -6.93
CA VAL A 44 -2.63 12.41 -6.69
C VAL A 44 -3.04 12.31 -5.23
N ASP A 45 -4.27 11.86 -5.02
CA ASP A 45 -4.77 11.50 -3.69
C ASP A 45 -4.35 10.08 -3.34
N VAL A 46 -3.64 9.93 -2.23
CA VAL A 46 -3.09 8.65 -1.77
C VAL A 46 -3.59 8.36 -0.36
N ASP A 47 -4.31 7.25 -0.22
CA ASP A 47 -4.74 6.73 1.07
C ASP A 47 -3.59 6.00 1.76
N VAL A 48 -3.12 6.55 2.87
CA VAL A 48 -2.00 6.00 3.67
C VAL A 48 -2.49 5.14 4.84
N THR A 49 -3.79 5.11 5.05
CA THR A 49 -4.47 4.27 6.06
C THR A 49 -5.72 3.64 5.46
N GLY A 50 -6.16 2.51 6.01
CA GLY A 50 -7.33 1.78 5.53
C GLY A 50 -7.03 0.32 5.23
N VAL A 51 -8.02 -0.42 4.76
CA VAL A 51 -7.89 -1.82 4.36
C VAL A 51 -8.11 -1.94 2.87
N PHE A 52 -7.12 -2.46 2.14
CA PHE A 52 -7.14 -2.59 0.70
C PHE A 52 -6.89 -4.01 0.26
N THR A 53 -7.60 -4.45 -0.78
CA THR A 53 -7.36 -5.74 -1.43
C THR A 53 -6.22 -5.58 -2.42
N LEU A 54 -5.10 -6.25 -2.17
CA LEU A 54 -3.88 -6.12 -2.96
C LEU A 54 -3.43 -7.46 -3.54
N PRO A 55 -2.77 -7.46 -4.71
CA PRO A 55 -2.36 -8.69 -5.37
C PRO A 55 -1.17 -9.33 -4.62
N LYS A 56 -1.13 -10.67 -4.61
CA LYS A 56 -0.01 -11.47 -4.10
C LYS A 56 0.26 -12.66 -5.01
N VAL A 57 1.44 -13.27 -4.85
CA VAL A 57 1.72 -14.56 -5.49
C VAL A 57 0.68 -15.59 -5.02
N ALA A 58 0.03 -16.29 -5.98
CA ALA A 58 -1.06 -17.21 -5.69
C ALA A 58 -0.71 -18.24 -4.61
N ALA A 59 0.53 -18.72 -4.66
CA ALA A 59 1.08 -19.73 -3.75
C ALA A 59 1.41 -19.21 -2.34
N LEU A 60 1.49 -17.89 -2.13
CA LEU A 60 1.86 -17.31 -0.84
C LEU A 60 0.69 -17.39 0.14
N ALA A 61 0.73 -18.31 1.10
CA ALA A 61 -0.22 -18.29 2.21
C ALA A 61 0.12 -17.15 3.18
N VAL A 62 -0.89 -16.44 3.66
CA VAL A 62 -0.74 -15.32 4.61
C VAL A 62 -1.66 -15.56 5.79
N THR A 63 -1.13 -15.48 7.00
CA THR A 63 -1.94 -15.62 8.23
C THR A 63 -2.55 -14.27 8.64
N LEU A 64 -3.64 -14.32 9.41
CA LEU A 64 -4.22 -13.13 10.02
C LEU A 64 -3.17 -12.41 10.88
N GLY A 65 -3.03 -11.10 10.71
CA GLY A 65 -2.09 -10.26 11.45
C GLY A 65 -0.63 -10.35 10.98
N ALA A 66 -0.33 -11.13 9.93
CA ALA A 66 1.01 -11.20 9.38
C ALA A 66 1.47 -9.82 8.89
N THR A 67 2.71 -9.45 9.22
CA THR A 67 3.35 -8.27 8.61
C THR A 67 3.56 -8.54 7.14
N VAL A 68 3.11 -7.60 6.31
CA VAL A 68 3.24 -7.67 4.87
C VAL A 68 4.04 -6.49 4.33
N TYR A 69 4.71 -6.75 3.23
CA TYR A 69 5.60 -5.85 2.54
C TYR A 69 5.17 -5.73 1.08
N TRP A 70 5.49 -4.60 0.48
CA TRP A 70 5.31 -4.35 -0.93
C TRP A 70 6.61 -4.61 -1.69
N ASP A 71 6.53 -5.55 -2.63
CA ASP A 71 7.57 -5.77 -3.64
C ASP A 71 7.28 -4.85 -4.83
N ALA A 72 8.04 -3.76 -4.93
CA ALA A 72 7.88 -2.78 -6.00
C ALA A 72 8.33 -3.30 -7.38
N ALA A 73 9.20 -4.32 -7.42
CA ALA A 73 9.68 -4.90 -8.68
C ALA A 73 8.61 -5.78 -9.32
N ASN A 74 7.95 -6.62 -8.51
CA ASN A 74 6.90 -7.51 -8.99
C ASN A 74 5.49 -6.91 -8.87
N LYS A 75 5.34 -5.76 -8.20
CA LYS A 75 4.04 -5.15 -7.84
C LYS A 75 3.11 -6.12 -7.08
N LEU A 76 3.67 -6.83 -6.11
CA LEU A 76 2.96 -7.84 -5.33
C LEU A 76 3.20 -7.67 -3.83
N VAL A 77 2.23 -8.08 -3.04
CA VAL A 77 2.38 -8.24 -1.60
C VAL A 77 3.18 -9.49 -1.29
N THR A 78 4.13 -9.35 -0.37
CA THR A 78 5.00 -10.41 0.13
C THR A 78 5.12 -10.37 1.65
N THR A 79 5.54 -11.48 2.27
CA THR A 79 5.90 -11.54 3.70
C THR A 79 7.40 -11.38 3.93
N THR A 80 8.19 -11.24 2.85
CA THR A 80 9.65 -11.08 2.92
C THR A 80 10.01 -9.63 3.19
N ALA A 81 10.68 -9.36 4.32
CA ALA A 81 11.11 -8.02 4.69
C ALA A 81 12.30 -7.51 3.88
N SER A 82 13.30 -8.36 3.64
CA SER A 82 14.56 -7.96 3.01
C SER A 82 14.32 -7.42 1.60
N GLY A 83 14.73 -6.18 1.35
CA GLY A 83 14.62 -5.51 0.06
C GLY A 83 13.20 -5.02 -0.31
N ASN A 84 12.21 -5.18 0.57
CA ASN A 84 10.83 -4.77 0.33
C ASN A 84 10.38 -3.69 1.32
N THR A 85 9.38 -2.90 0.92
CA THR A 85 8.89 -1.80 1.75
C THR A 85 7.79 -2.28 2.67
N LYS A 86 7.85 -1.97 3.97
CA LYS A 86 6.77 -2.33 4.90
C LYS A 86 5.47 -1.66 4.47
N LEU A 87 4.42 -2.46 4.33
CA LEU A 87 3.11 -1.99 3.85
C LEU A 87 2.07 -1.99 4.97
N GLY A 88 2.09 -3.01 5.84
CA GLY A 88 1.17 -3.10 6.95
C GLY A 88 0.91 -4.52 7.42
N TYR A 89 -0.35 -4.85 7.71
CA TYR A 89 -0.76 -6.14 8.27
C TYR A 89 -1.91 -6.78 7.49
N ALA A 90 -1.89 -8.10 7.32
CA ALA A 90 -3.01 -8.84 6.76
C ALA A 90 -4.20 -8.87 7.73
N VAL A 91 -5.41 -8.55 7.25
CA VAL A 91 -6.62 -8.53 8.10
C VAL A 91 -7.46 -9.81 8.02
N ALA A 92 -7.06 -10.76 7.19
CA ALA A 92 -7.67 -12.07 7.08
C ALA A 92 -6.60 -13.12 6.74
N ALA A 93 -6.80 -14.35 7.20
CA ALA A 93 -5.98 -15.46 6.74
C ALA A 93 -6.38 -15.82 5.31
N VAL A 94 -5.39 -16.04 4.45
CA VAL A 94 -5.57 -16.38 3.04
C VAL A 94 -4.67 -17.58 2.72
N GLY A 95 -5.29 -18.68 2.31
CA GLY A 95 -4.60 -19.89 1.91
C GLY A 95 -3.97 -19.82 0.51
N ASN A 96 -3.29 -20.90 0.15
CA ASN A 96 -2.90 -21.22 -1.21
C ASN A 96 -4.00 -22.11 -1.84
N PRO A 97 -4.53 -21.81 -3.04
CA PRO A 97 -4.19 -20.66 -3.88
C PRO A 97 -5.10 -19.44 -3.64
N SER A 98 -4.53 -18.24 -3.65
CA SER A 98 -5.30 -16.99 -3.76
C SER A 98 -4.44 -15.88 -4.34
N ALA A 99 -4.95 -15.14 -5.31
CA ALA A 99 -4.21 -14.06 -5.96
C ALA A 99 -4.24 -12.74 -5.17
N THR A 100 -5.01 -12.64 -4.08
CA THR A 100 -5.20 -11.38 -3.36
C THR A 100 -5.15 -11.56 -1.83
N VAL A 101 -4.88 -10.46 -1.12
CA VAL A 101 -4.93 -10.38 0.34
C VAL A 101 -5.44 -9.00 0.76
N ASN A 102 -6.23 -8.97 1.83
CA ASN A 102 -6.71 -7.72 2.42
C ASN A 102 -5.65 -7.22 3.41
N VAL A 103 -5.12 -6.03 3.16
CA VAL A 103 -4.02 -5.42 3.92
C VAL A 103 -4.49 -4.14 4.57
N ARG A 104 -4.32 -4.04 5.89
CA ARG A 104 -4.40 -2.78 6.62
C ARG A 104 -3.09 -2.03 6.42
N LEU A 105 -3.16 -0.87 5.76
CA LEU A 105 -2.01 0.03 5.63
C LEU A 105 -1.63 0.61 6.98
N VAL A 106 -0.33 0.66 7.25
CA VAL A 106 0.22 1.26 8.45
C VAL A 106 1.36 2.18 8.06
N PRO A 107 1.30 3.47 8.40
CA PRO A 107 2.37 4.41 8.16
C PRO A 107 3.70 3.87 8.71
N VAL A 108 4.76 4.00 7.91
CA VAL A 108 6.11 3.63 8.34
C VAL A 108 6.56 4.67 9.37
N VAL A 109 7.01 4.19 10.53
CA VAL A 109 7.57 5.00 11.62
C VAL A 109 9.08 5.02 11.52
#